data_AF-A0AA88LHV3-F1
#
_entry.id   AF-A0AA88LHV3-F1
#
_cell.length_a   1.000
_cell.length_b   1.000
_cell.length_c   1.000
_cell.angle_alpha   90.00
_cell.angle_beta   90.00
_cell.angle_gamma   90.00
#
_symmetry.space_group_name_H-M   'P 1'
#
loop_
_entity.id
_entity.type
_entity.pdbx_description
1 polymer ?
#
loop_
_entity_poly.entity_id
_entity_poly.type
_entity_poly.pdbx_seq_one_letter_code
_entity_poly.pdbx_strand_id
1 'polypeptide(L)'
;MIGLNGSPANLSILSACAPNRKAPVTANDGFFSELQQVSFSVHARDYLIAAGDSNRRVGLSDAPTQVHGKVGLGHRIDNGKRLANYSLTNHLVVINTIFQHKPNHLLMWHSNDGVTNALIDFILVHQLWISSVMESSSYNGAGEG
;
A
#
# COMPACT_ATOMS: atom_id res chain seq x y z
N MET A 1 4.01 -8.42 6.21
CA MET A 1 4.55 -9.63 5.55
C MET A 1 3.75 -9.88 4.27
N ILE A 2 4.42 -10.26 3.19
CA ILE A 2 3.77 -10.75 1.96
C ILE A 2 4.30 -12.14 1.63
N GLY A 3 3.39 -13.11 1.45
CA GLY A 3 3.74 -14.47 0.99
C GLY A 3 3.51 -14.60 -0.51
N LEU A 4 4.51 -15.10 -1.24
CA LEU A 4 4.46 -15.29 -2.69
C LEU A 4 4.76 -16.74 -3.05
N ASN A 5 4.08 -17.26 -4.08
CA ASN A 5 4.45 -18.52 -4.73
C ASN A 5 5.17 -18.21 -6.06
N GLY A 6 6.44 -18.62 -6.21
CA GLY A 6 7.34 -18.14 -7.28
C GLY A 6 7.86 -19.21 -8.26
N SER A 7 7.87 -18.87 -9.56
CA SER A 7 8.58 -19.52 -10.69
C SER A 7 8.41 -18.68 -11.97
N PRO A 8 9.36 -18.55 -12.94
CA PRO A 8 10.81 -18.40 -12.89
C PRO A 8 11.24 -16.92 -13.15
N ALA A 9 10.40 -15.92 -12.88
CA ALA A 9 10.72 -14.51 -13.16
C ALA A 9 11.38 -13.78 -11.97
N ASN A 10 12.14 -12.72 -12.26
CA ASN A 10 12.81 -11.91 -11.25
C ASN A 10 11.80 -11.13 -10.41
N LEU A 11 12.13 -10.89 -9.15
CA LEU A 11 11.34 -10.08 -8.22
C LEU A 11 12.03 -8.73 -8.00
N SER A 12 11.31 -7.66 -8.29
CA SER A 12 11.70 -6.28 -8.03
C SER A 12 10.87 -5.73 -6.87
N ILE A 13 11.55 -5.31 -5.80
CA ILE A 13 10.91 -4.75 -4.60
C ILE A 13 11.26 -3.29 -4.46
N LEU A 14 10.24 -2.44 -4.42
CA LEU A 14 10.32 -1.01 -4.16
C LEU A 14 9.84 -0.72 -2.75
N SER A 15 10.69 -0.10 -1.93
CA SER A 15 10.31 0.42 -0.62
C SER A 15 10.26 1.94 -0.66
N ALA A 16 9.14 2.54 -0.24
CA ALA A 16 8.93 3.97 -0.36
C ALA A 16 8.12 4.54 0.82
N CYS A 17 8.58 5.64 1.41
CA CYS A 17 7.86 6.37 2.45
C CYS A 17 7.54 7.78 1.96
N ALA A 18 6.25 8.12 1.93
CA ALA A 18 5.80 9.44 1.54
C ALA A 18 6.24 10.49 2.58
N PRO A 19 6.35 11.78 2.20
CA PRO A 19 6.59 12.86 3.14
C PRO A 19 5.55 12.92 4.28
N ASN A 20 5.96 13.44 5.43
CA ASN A 20 5.12 13.50 6.63
C ASN A 20 3.89 14.41 6.45
N ARG A 21 2.99 14.41 7.44
CA ARG A 21 1.72 15.15 7.34
C ARG A 21 1.85 16.66 7.15
N LYS A 22 2.94 17.27 7.56
CA LYS A 22 3.17 18.72 7.49
C LYS A 22 3.91 19.13 6.20
N ALA A 23 4.31 18.16 5.39
CA ALA A 23 5.01 18.42 4.14
C ALA A 23 4.09 19.17 3.16
N PRO A 24 4.66 20.09 2.36
CA PRO A 24 3.89 20.80 1.34
C PRO A 24 3.37 19.84 0.28
N VAL A 25 2.30 20.23 -0.40
CA VAL A 25 1.68 19.44 -1.48
C VAL A 25 2.69 19.07 -2.56
N THR A 26 3.59 20.00 -2.91
CA THR A 26 4.66 19.80 -3.91
C THR A 26 5.64 18.70 -3.54
N ALA A 27 5.93 18.49 -2.25
CA ALA A 27 6.78 17.39 -1.82
C ALA A 27 6.09 16.03 -2.05
N ASN A 28 4.78 15.96 -1.81
CA ASN A 28 4.00 14.75 -2.11
C ASN A 28 3.90 14.52 -3.63
N ASP A 29 3.70 15.56 -4.44
CA ASP A 29 3.74 15.46 -5.91
C ASP A 29 5.08 14.89 -6.40
N GLY A 30 6.19 15.45 -5.90
CA GLY A 30 7.54 14.98 -6.22
C GLY A 30 7.75 13.52 -5.86
N PHE A 31 7.35 13.11 -4.66
CA PHE A 31 7.43 11.71 -4.20
C PHE A 31 6.72 10.74 -5.16
N PHE A 32 5.46 11.03 -5.54
CA PHE A 32 4.73 10.13 -6.45
C PHE A 32 5.28 10.17 -7.88
N SER A 33 5.87 11.28 -8.31
CA SER A 33 6.56 11.37 -9.60
C SER A 33 7.82 10.51 -9.62
N GLU A 34 8.63 10.55 -8.56
CA GLU A 34 9.83 9.71 -8.43
C GLU A 34 9.45 8.22 -8.34
N LEU A 35 8.46 7.88 -7.51
CA LEU A 35 7.93 6.51 -7.42
C LEU A 35 7.48 6.00 -8.79
N GLN A 36 6.85 6.84 -9.60
CA GLN A 36 6.46 6.51 -10.98
C GLN A 36 7.67 6.25 -11.88
N GLN A 37 8.71 7.08 -11.79
CA GLN A 37 9.93 6.91 -12.60
C GLN A 37 10.67 5.61 -12.25
N VAL A 38 10.82 5.30 -10.97
CA VAL A 38 11.49 4.06 -10.57
C VAL A 38 10.68 2.84 -10.99
N SER A 39 9.35 2.90 -10.87
CA SER A 39 8.48 1.81 -11.35
C SER A 39 8.57 1.58 -12.86
N PHE A 40 8.76 2.64 -13.66
CA PHE A 40 9.02 2.49 -15.10
C PHE A 40 10.41 1.91 -15.42
N SER A 41 11.37 2.04 -14.52
CA SER A 41 12.71 1.44 -14.71
C SER A 41 12.72 -0.07 -14.46
N VAL A 42 11.68 -0.60 -13.79
CA VAL A 42 11.55 -2.04 -13.56
C VAL A 42 11.25 -2.77 -14.86
N HIS A 43 11.96 -3.86 -15.09
CA HIS A 43 11.80 -4.63 -16.31
C HIS A 43 10.38 -5.23 -16.39
N ALA A 44 9.71 -5.11 -17.54
CA ALA A 44 8.29 -5.46 -17.67
C ALA A 44 7.95 -6.94 -17.37
N ARG A 45 8.94 -7.83 -17.35
CA ARG A 45 8.79 -9.24 -16.99
C ARG A 45 8.99 -9.53 -15.52
N ASP A 46 9.47 -8.56 -14.74
CA ASP A 46 9.73 -8.74 -13.33
C ASP A 46 8.42 -8.62 -12.54
N TYR A 47 8.35 -9.37 -11.44
CA TYR A 47 7.33 -9.17 -10.43
C TYR A 47 7.65 -7.86 -9.70
N LEU A 48 6.83 -6.83 -9.89
CA LEU A 48 6.94 -5.60 -9.10
C LEU A 48 6.09 -5.69 -7.84
N ILE A 49 6.73 -5.49 -6.69
CA ILE A 49 6.09 -5.23 -5.41
C ILE A 49 6.54 -3.87 -4.92
N ALA A 50 5.60 -2.94 -4.68
CA ALA A 50 5.90 -1.66 -4.06
C ALA A 50 5.25 -1.60 -2.67
N ALA A 51 6.00 -1.29 -1.63
CA ALA A 51 5.50 -1.25 -0.27
C ALA A 51 6.07 -0.10 0.55
N GLY A 52 5.33 0.33 1.56
CA GLY A 52 5.80 1.32 2.52
C GLY A 52 4.66 2.19 3.05
N ASP A 53 5.01 3.36 3.57
CA ASP A 53 4.09 4.24 4.30
C ASP A 53 3.63 5.43 3.45
N SER A 54 2.32 5.60 3.29
CA SER A 54 1.75 6.75 2.58
C SER A 54 1.55 8.00 3.46
N ASN A 55 1.76 7.89 4.77
CA ASN A 55 1.57 8.94 5.80
C ASN A 55 0.13 9.50 5.89
N ARG A 56 -0.81 8.91 5.14
CA ARG A 56 -2.23 9.26 5.05
C ARG A 56 -3.06 7.99 4.95
N ARG A 57 -4.37 8.11 5.17
CA ARG A 57 -5.25 6.94 5.09
C ARG A 57 -5.39 6.46 3.65
N VAL A 58 -5.01 5.20 3.43
CA VAL A 58 -5.21 4.50 2.15
C VAL A 58 -6.69 4.22 1.90
N GLY A 59 -7.45 3.92 2.97
CA GLY A 59 -8.92 3.92 3.02
C GLY A 59 -9.68 3.09 1.98
N LEU A 60 -10.97 2.86 2.26
CA LEU A 60 -11.91 2.35 1.26
C LEU A 60 -12.56 3.52 0.50
N SER A 61 -12.86 3.25 -0.77
CA SER A 61 -13.90 3.96 -1.51
C SER A 61 -15.23 3.23 -1.31
N ASP A 62 -16.35 3.92 -1.51
CA ASP A 62 -17.71 3.33 -1.41
C ASP A 62 -17.98 2.25 -2.48
N ALA A 63 -17.08 2.08 -3.45
CA ALA A 63 -17.10 1.01 -4.44
C ALA A 63 -15.73 0.28 -4.50
N PRO A 64 -15.71 -1.06 -4.58
CA PRO A 64 -14.49 -1.81 -4.87
C PRO A 64 -14.00 -1.44 -6.28
N THR A 65 -12.91 -0.69 -6.36
CA THR A 65 -12.26 -0.39 -7.64
C THR A 65 -11.21 -1.45 -7.95
N GLN A 66 -10.72 -1.52 -9.20
CA GLN A 66 -9.61 -2.41 -9.61
C GLN A 66 -8.34 -2.23 -8.76
N VAL A 67 -8.26 -1.17 -7.95
CA VAL A 67 -7.10 -0.77 -7.15
C VAL A 67 -7.07 -1.37 -5.74
N HIS A 68 -8.21 -1.79 -5.18
CA HIS A 68 -8.28 -2.28 -3.80
C HIS A 68 -9.35 -3.35 -3.60
N GLY A 69 -9.15 -4.19 -2.60
CA GLY A 69 -10.15 -5.16 -2.17
C GLY A 69 -11.26 -4.55 -1.30
N LYS A 70 -12.07 -5.43 -0.72
CA LYS A 70 -13.28 -5.07 0.06
C LYS A 70 -12.97 -4.60 1.48
N VAL A 71 -11.72 -4.72 1.92
CA VAL A 71 -11.31 -4.53 3.32
C VAL A 71 -10.47 -3.27 3.44
N GLY A 72 -10.76 -2.40 4.39
CA GLY A 72 -9.96 -1.20 4.65
C GLY A 72 -10.62 -0.29 5.67
N LEU A 73 -9.84 0.66 6.20
CA LEU A 73 -10.26 1.48 7.34
C LEU A 73 -10.34 2.97 6.95
N GLY A 74 -11.56 3.53 7.05
CA GLY A 74 -11.84 4.95 6.85
C GLY A 74 -11.78 5.41 5.39
N HIS A 75 -12.03 6.71 5.19
CA HIS A 75 -12.00 7.35 3.87
C HIS A 75 -10.57 7.69 3.41
N ARG A 76 -10.37 7.71 2.10
CA ARG A 76 -9.14 8.18 1.44
C ARG A 76 -8.90 9.68 1.63
N ILE A 77 -7.69 10.04 2.04
CA ILE A 77 -7.29 11.44 2.26
C ILE A 77 -5.93 11.71 1.60
N ASP A 78 -5.79 12.82 0.88
CA ASP A 78 -4.56 13.30 0.22
C ASP A 78 -3.72 12.20 -0.45
N ASN A 79 -2.63 11.74 0.18
CA ASN A 79 -1.74 10.70 -0.34
C ASN A 79 -2.45 9.37 -0.58
N GLY A 80 -3.53 9.05 0.13
CA GLY A 80 -4.37 7.89 -0.19
C GLY A 80 -5.02 7.98 -1.57
N LYS A 81 -5.39 9.19 -2.02
CA LYS A 81 -5.90 9.42 -3.39
C LYS A 81 -4.78 9.36 -4.42
N ARG A 82 -3.62 9.92 -4.10
CA ARG A 82 -2.43 9.89 -4.97
C ARG A 82 -1.92 8.47 -5.19
N LEU A 83 -1.86 7.68 -4.10
CA LEU A 83 -1.53 6.27 -4.14
C LEU A 83 -2.55 5.50 -4.99
N ALA A 84 -3.86 5.77 -4.83
CA ALA A 84 -4.86 5.13 -5.66
C ALA A 84 -4.71 5.46 -7.15
N ASN A 85 -4.39 6.71 -7.49
CA ASN A 85 -4.13 7.12 -8.88
C ASN A 85 -2.87 6.46 -9.45
N TYR A 86 -1.79 6.44 -8.67
CA TYR A 86 -0.55 5.74 -9.01
C TYR A 86 -0.81 4.25 -9.25
N SER A 87 -1.55 3.59 -8.36
CA SER A 87 -1.88 2.18 -8.49
C SER A 87 -2.72 1.90 -9.72
N LEU A 88 -3.74 2.73 -10.00
CA LEU A 88 -4.55 2.60 -11.21
C LEU A 88 -3.71 2.73 -12.49
N THR A 89 -2.83 3.74 -12.53
CA THR A 89 -1.95 4.02 -13.68
C THR A 89 -1.01 2.85 -13.98
N ASN A 90 -0.53 2.16 -12.94
CA ASN A 90 0.44 1.07 -13.05
C ASN A 90 -0.19 -0.33 -12.96
N HIS A 91 -1.52 -0.45 -12.99
CA HIS A 91 -2.23 -1.72 -12.84
C HIS A 91 -1.83 -2.48 -11.56
N LEU A 92 -1.62 -1.74 -10.47
CA LEU A 92 -1.26 -2.29 -9.16
C LEU A 92 -2.49 -2.35 -8.26
N VAL A 93 -2.51 -3.35 -7.38
CA VAL A 93 -3.57 -3.56 -6.41
C VAL A 93 -3.01 -3.51 -5.00
N VAL A 94 -3.73 -2.81 -4.11
CA VAL A 94 -3.42 -2.67 -2.68
C VAL A 94 -3.75 -3.97 -1.97
N ILE A 95 -2.78 -4.86 -1.82
CA ILE A 95 -2.97 -6.23 -1.34
C ILE A 95 -3.45 -6.30 0.11
N ASN A 96 -3.00 -5.39 0.97
CA ASN A 96 -3.45 -5.31 2.36
C ASN A 96 -4.94 -4.93 2.50
N THR A 97 -5.65 -4.68 1.40
CA THR A 97 -7.12 -4.50 1.37
C THR A 97 -7.88 -5.71 0.81
N ILE A 98 -7.19 -6.75 0.36
CA ILE A 98 -7.79 -7.96 -0.25
C ILE A 98 -8.13 -8.99 0.81
N PHE A 99 -7.16 -9.29 1.68
CA PHE A 99 -7.31 -10.34 2.68
C PHE A 99 -8.13 -9.83 3.87
N GLN A 100 -9.10 -10.64 4.29
CA GLN A 100 -9.94 -10.31 5.42
C GLN A 100 -9.20 -10.65 6.71
N HIS A 101 -8.71 -9.61 7.39
CA HIS A 101 -8.17 -9.73 8.74
C HIS A 101 -9.15 -9.18 9.76
N LYS A 102 -9.00 -9.58 11.02
CA LYS A 102 -9.67 -8.92 12.14
C LYS A 102 -9.29 -7.43 12.11
N PRO A 103 -10.19 -6.49 12.44
CA PRO A 103 -9.90 -5.06 12.41
C PRO A 103 -8.58 -4.69 13.12
N ASN A 104 -8.28 -5.33 14.25
CA ASN A 104 -7.07 -5.10 15.04
C ASN A 104 -5.76 -5.51 14.33
N HIS A 105 -5.83 -6.33 13.28
CA HIS A 105 -4.68 -6.76 12.46
C HIS A 105 -4.59 -5.96 11.15
N LEU A 106 -5.59 -5.12 10.85
CA LEU A 106 -5.55 -4.12 9.77
C LEU A 106 -4.94 -2.79 10.26
N LEU A 107 -4.68 -2.69 11.56
CA LEU A 107 -4.08 -1.53 12.20
C LEU A 107 -2.58 -1.52 11.92
N MET A 108 -2.08 -0.44 11.32
CA MET A 108 -0.65 -0.24 11.13
C MET A 108 -0.13 1.03 11.81
N TRP A 109 -1.04 1.90 12.27
CA TRP A 109 -0.68 3.02 13.13
C TRP A 109 -1.76 3.32 14.16
N HIS A 110 -1.31 3.48 15.41
CA HIS A 110 -2.09 3.98 16.54
C HIS A 110 -1.57 5.36 16.92
N SER A 111 -2.46 6.34 17.05
CA SER A 111 -2.11 7.59 17.70
C SER A 111 -1.84 7.39 19.18
N ASN A 112 -0.96 8.22 19.73
CA ASN A 112 -0.69 8.26 21.17
C ASN A 112 -1.92 8.61 22.03
N ASP A 113 -3.00 9.14 21.43
CA ASP A 113 -4.25 9.42 22.11
C ASP A 113 -5.15 8.17 22.28
N GLY A 114 -4.80 7.03 21.67
CA GLY A 114 -5.56 5.78 21.74
C GLY A 114 -6.89 5.78 20.97
N VAL A 115 -7.24 6.89 20.32
CA VAL A 115 -8.51 7.10 19.61
C VAL A 115 -8.36 6.87 18.11
N THR A 116 -7.24 7.27 17.54
CA THR A 116 -7.05 7.29 16.08
C THR A 116 -6.28 6.08 15.58
N ASN A 117 -7.02 5.22 14.89
CA ASN A 117 -6.48 4.12 14.11
C ASN A 117 -6.40 4.51 12.63
N ALA A 118 -5.34 4.10 11.93
CA ALA A 118 -5.20 4.34 10.50
C ALA A 118 -4.45 3.21 9.77
N LEU A 119 -4.94 2.90 8.57
CA LEU A 119 -4.20 2.16 7.55
C LEU A 119 -3.38 3.16 6.75
N ILE A 120 -2.09 3.29 7.05
CA ILE A 120 -1.19 4.24 6.39
C ILE A 120 -0.17 3.54 5.49
N ASP A 121 0.20 2.30 5.81
CA ASP A 121 1.05 1.49 4.95
C ASP A 121 0.27 0.82 3.82
N PHE A 122 0.99 0.53 2.76
CA PHE A 122 0.49 -0.15 1.57
C PHE A 122 1.44 -1.25 1.13
N ILE A 123 0.87 -2.28 0.52
CA ILE A 123 1.59 -3.26 -0.28
C ILE A 123 0.88 -3.33 -1.63
N LEU A 124 1.59 -3.01 -2.70
CA LEU A 124 1.10 -2.97 -4.06
C LEU A 124 1.71 -4.11 -4.86
N VAL A 125 0.87 -4.86 -5.58
CA VAL A 125 1.30 -5.92 -6.50
C VAL A 125 0.58 -5.73 -7.82
N HIS A 126 1.27 -5.99 -8.93
CA HIS A 126 0.67 -5.93 -10.25
C HIS A 126 -0.51 -6.90 -10.40
N GLN A 127 -1.58 -6.45 -11.05
CA GLN A 127 -2.87 -7.16 -11.10
C GLN A 127 -2.78 -8.58 -11.67
N LEU A 128 -1.86 -8.81 -12.60
CA LEU A 128 -1.65 -10.13 -13.21
C LEU A 128 -1.11 -11.17 -12.21
N TRP A 129 -0.53 -10.72 -11.10
CA TRP A 129 0.14 -11.57 -10.12
C TRP A 129 -0.62 -11.67 -8.80
N ILE A 130 -1.85 -11.14 -8.72
CA ILE A 130 -2.67 -11.23 -7.50
C ILE A 130 -2.88 -12.69 -7.10
N SER A 131 -3.06 -13.60 -8.05
CA SER A 131 -3.22 -15.04 -7.80
C SER A 131 -1.97 -15.71 -7.20
N SER A 132 -0.79 -15.09 -7.32
CA SER A 132 0.45 -15.55 -6.71
C SER A 132 0.63 -15.06 -5.28
N VAL A 133 -0.21 -14.12 -4.82
CA VAL A 133 -0.19 -13.63 -3.44
C VAL A 133 -0.96 -14.57 -2.54
N MET A 134 -0.27 -15.13 -1.55
CA MET A 134 -0.85 -16.09 -0.62
C MET A 134 -1.48 -15.42 0.61
N GLU A 135 -0.82 -14.39 1.14
CA GLU A 135 -1.25 -13.66 2.32
C GLU A 135 -0.57 -12.28 2.39
N SER A 136 -1.24 -11.31 3.02
CA SER A 136 -0.65 -10.04 3.44
C SER A 136 -1.09 -9.69 4.86
N SER A 137 -0.19 -9.77 5.83
CA SER A 137 -0.51 -9.53 7.24
C SER A 137 0.35 -8.42 7.84
N SER A 138 -0.28 -7.60 8.69
CA SER A 138 0.40 -6.62 9.56
C SER A 138 0.82 -7.32 10.85
N TYR A 139 2.01 -7.02 11.34
CA TYR A 139 2.49 -7.50 12.63
C TYR A 139 2.71 -6.30 13.53
N ASN A 140 2.03 -6.27 14.68
CA ASN A 140 2.33 -5.30 15.72
C ASN A 140 3.70 -5.69 16.30
N GLY A 141 4.70 -4.80 16.19
CA GLY A 141 5.92 -4.91 16.99
C GLY A 141 5.55 -4.94 18.48
N ALA A 142 6.33 -5.68 19.27
CA ALA A 142 6.09 -5.97 20.68
C ALA A 142 5.40 -4.81 21.42
N GLY A 143 4.20 -5.07 21.94
CA GLY A 143 3.52 -4.13 22.82
C GLY A 143 4.43 -3.80 23.98
N GLU A 144 4.72 -2.51 24.17
CA GLU A 144 5.13 -2.04 25.48
C GLU A 144 3.95 -2.29 26.42
N GLY A 145 4.24 -3.03 27.50
CA GLY A 145 3.25 -3.63 28.41
C GLY A 145 2.49 -2.65 29.29
#